data_AF-G9MNR0-F1
#
_entry.id   AF-G9MNR0-F1
#
_cell.length_a   1.000
_cell.length_b   1.000
_cell.length_c   1.000
_cell.angle_alpha   90.00
_cell.angle_beta   90.00
_cell.angle_gamma   90.00
#
_symmetry.space_group_name_H-M   'P 1'
#
loop_
_entity.id
_entity.type
_entity.pdbx_description
1 polymer ?
#
loop_
_entity_poly.entity_id
_entity_poly.type
_entity_poly.pdbx_seq_one_letter_code
_entity_poly.pdbx_strand_id
1 'polypeptide(L)' 'MQFSIMTVFALAAVAIAVPTGIAKRQVVGNAIPANVPAMTDASGNVIPFSAKDVYVAPGN' A
#
# COMPACT_ATOMS: atom_id res chain seq x y z
N MET A 1 -8.94 23.60 19.49
CA MET A 1 -7.81 22.71 19.16
C MET A 1 -6.67 23.59 18.66
N GLN A 2 -5.71 23.93 19.52
CA GLN A 2 -4.56 24.75 19.12
C GLN A 2 -3.46 23.81 18.61
N PHE A 3 -3.15 23.88 17.32
CA PHE A 3 -1.99 23.20 16.76
C PHE A 3 -0.72 23.83 17.34
N SER A 4 0.07 23.04 18.07
CA SER A 4 1.35 23.48 18.64
C SER A 4 2.40 23.58 17.53
N ILE A 5 3.38 24.48 17.66
CA ILE A 5 4.49 24.59 16.70
C ILE A 5 5.22 23.25 16.49
N MET A 6 5.22 22.39 17.51
CA MET A 6 5.76 21.02 17.44
C MET A 6 5.01 20.14 16.44
N THR A 7 3.70 20.34 16.26
CA THR A 7 2.91 19.59 15.27
C THR A 7 3.29 19.97 13.84
N VAL A 8 3.67 21.23 13.60
CA VAL A 8 4.14 21.69 12.30
C VAL A 8 5.51 21.08 11.98
N PHE A 9 6.42 21.06 12.95
CA PHE A 9 7.73 20.42 12.78
C PHE A 9 7.63 18.91 12.56
N ALA A 10 6.74 18.23 13.29
CA ALA A 10 6.49 16.81 13.08
C ALA A 10 5.97 16.52 11.65
N LEU A 11 5.05 17.33 11.14
CA LEU A 11 4.54 17.18 9.78
C LEU A 11 5.64 17.43 8.73
N ALA A 12 6.46 18.45 8.92
CA ALA A 12 7.58 18.75 8.02
C ALA A 12 8.62 17.62 8.00
N ALA A 13 8.97 17.06 9.17
CA ALA A 13 9.89 15.94 9.27
C ALA A 13 9.37 14.70 8.52
N VAL A 14 8.08 14.38 8.67
CA VAL A 14 7.44 13.29 7.93
C VAL A 14 7.46 13.57 6.43
N ALA A 15 7.12 14.77 5.99
CA ALA A 15 7.12 15.13 4.57
C ALA A 15 8.51 15.01 3.91
N ILE A 16 9.60 15.26 4.65
CA ILE A 16 10.98 15.11 4.16
C ILE A 16 11.44 13.65 4.21
N ALA A 17 11.01 12.88 5.21
CA ALA A 17 11.34 11.47 5.37
C ALA A 17 10.49 10.54 4.48
N VAL A 18 9.43 11.07 3.87
CA VAL A 18 8.59 10.34 2.94
C VAL A 18 9.44 9.91 1.73
N PRO A 19 9.41 8.61 1.36
CA PRO A 19 10.12 8.13 0.19
C PRO A 19 9.64 8.85 -1.07
N THR A 20 10.58 9.21 -1.95
CA THR A 20 10.32 9.93 -3.21
C THR A 20 9.38 9.19 -4.17
N GLY A 21 9.12 7.91 -3.92
CA GLY A 21 8.08 7.12 -4.55
C GLY A 21 7.04 6.66 -3.54
N ILE A 22 6.11 7.53 -3.13
CA ILE A 22 4.85 7.02 -2.57
C ILE A 22 4.15 6.27 -3.69
N ALA A 23 4.05 4.96 -3.54
CA ALA A 23 3.30 4.09 -4.43
C ALA A 23 1.86 4.64 -4.51
N LYS A 24 1.48 5.15 -5.69
CA LYS A 24 0.15 5.74 -5.87
C LYS A 24 -0.87 4.63 -5.70
N ARG A 25 -1.88 4.84 -4.84
CA ARG A 25 -3.02 3.93 -4.76
C ARG A 25 -3.66 3.85 -6.14
N GLN A 26 -3.52 2.72 -6.81
CA GLN A 26 -4.20 2.48 -8.08
C GLN A 26 -5.71 2.65 -7.88
N VAL A 27 -6.35 3.51 -8.69
CA VAL A 27 -7.81 3.59 -8.75
C VAL A 27 -8.28 2.39 -9.54
N VAL A 28 -8.61 1.31 -8.83
CA VAL A 28 -9.10 0.05 -9.40
C VAL A 28 -10.55 0.24 -9.85
N GLY A 29 -10.79 1.03 -10.89
CA GLY A 29 -12.14 1.14 -11.46
C GLY A 29 -12.55 -0.21 -12.04
N ASN A 30 -13.51 -0.90 -11.42
CA ASN A 30 -14.14 -2.19 -11.82
C ASN A 30 -13.24 -3.33 -12.33
N ALA A 31 -11.91 -3.17 -12.36
CA ALA A 31 -10.96 -4.06 -13.03
C ALA A 31 -10.68 -5.33 -12.23
N ILE A 32 -10.92 -5.29 -10.92
CA ILE A 32 -10.87 -6.45 -10.04
C ILE A 32 -12.28 -6.65 -9.47
N PRO A 33 -12.96 -7.76 -9.81
CA PRO A 33 -14.25 -8.11 -9.22
C PRO A 33 -14.14 -8.22 -7.69
N ALA A 34 -15.13 -7.69 -6.95
CA ALA A 34 -15.12 -7.71 -5.49
C ALA A 34 -15.18 -9.12 -4.86
N ASN A 35 -15.48 -10.14 -5.66
CA ASN A 35 -15.48 -11.55 -5.26
C ASN A 35 -14.11 -12.23 -5.43
N VAL A 36 -13.10 -11.55 -5.97
CA VAL A 36 -11.74 -12.08 -6.16
C VAL A 36 -10.83 -11.49 -5.08
N PRO A 37 -10.12 -12.31 -4.29
CA PRO A 37 -9.12 -11.81 -3.36
C PRO A 37 -8.03 -11.05 -4.11
N ALA A 38 -7.54 -9.94 -3.55
CA ALA A 38 -6.57 -9.07 -4.21
C ALA A 38 -5.45 -8.67 -3.23
N MET A 39 -4.29 -8.30 -3.78
CA MET A 39 -3.12 -7.84 -3.04
C MET A 39 -2.49 -6.61 -3.70
N THR A 40 -1.68 -5.88 -2.94
CA THR A 40 -0.93 -4.73 -3.44
C THR A 40 0.48 -5.18 -3.84
N ASP A 41 0.92 -4.84 -5.06
CA ASP A 41 2.27 -5.12 -5.52
C ASP A 41 3.31 -4.11 -4.99
N ALA A 42 4.60 -4.35 -5.25
CA ALA A 42 5.68 -3.45 -4.83
C ALA A 42 5.61 -2.04 -5.45
N SER A 43 4.83 -1.87 -6.52
CA SER A 43 4.62 -0.60 -7.21
C SER A 43 3.36 0.14 -6.73
N GLY A 44 2.56 -0.44 -5.82
CA GLY A 44 1.31 0.13 -5.31
C GLY A 44 0.06 -0.20 -6.14
N ASN A 45 0.18 -1.10 -7.12
CA ASN A 45 -0.92 -1.56 -7.93
C ASN A 45 -1.71 -2.63 -7.20
N VAL A 46 -3.03 -2.66 -7.43
CA VAL A 46 -3.88 -3.72 -6.91
C VAL A 46 -3.99 -4.82 -7.96
N ILE A 47 -3.55 -6.02 -7.61
CA ILE A 47 -3.51 -7.20 -8.47
C ILE A 47 -4.36 -8.33 -7.86
N PRO A 48 -4.96 -9.22 -8.66
CA PRO A 48 -5.68 -10.38 -8.13
C PRO A 48 -4.71 -11.35 -7.46
N PHE A 49 -5.16 -11.98 -6.38
CA PHE A 49 -4.40 -12.99 -5.68
C PHE A 49 -4.31 -14.27 -6.51
N SER A 50 -3.09 -14.80 -6.65
CA SER A 50 -2.81 -16.07 -7.33
C SER A 50 -2.17 -17.03 -6.35
N ALA A 51 -2.91 -18.08 -5.96
CA ALA A 51 -2.42 -19.12 -5.06
C ALA A 51 -1.27 -19.95 -5.66
N LYS A 52 -1.07 -19.89 -6.98
CA LYS A 52 0.02 -20.58 -7.68
C LYS A 52 1.39 -19.98 -7.36
N ASP A 53 1.41 -18.70 -7.01
CA ASP A 53 2.64 -17.94 -6.75
C ASP A 53 2.98 -17.91 -5.25
N VAL A 54 2.20 -18.63 -4.43
CA VAL A 54 2.41 -18.74 -2.99
C VAL A 54 3.26 -19.96 -2.67
N TYR A 55 4.32 -19.77 -1.90
CA TYR A 55 5.11 -20.87 -1.37
C TYR A 55 4.24 -21.78 -0.47
N VAL A 56 4.19 -23.07 -0.81
CA VAL A 56 3.55 -24.10 0.03
C VAL A 56 4.66 -24.91 0.68
N ALA A 57 4.68 -24.94 2.02
CA ALA A 57 5.64 -25.75 2.76
C ALA A 57 5.41 -27.25 2.44
N PRO A 58 6.48 -28.06 2.26
CA PRO A 58 6.35 -29.50 2.06
C PRO A 58 5.67 -30.13 3.28
N GLY A 59 4.66 -30.97 3.06
CA GLY A 59 4.03 -31.74 4.13
C GLY A 59 5.01 -32.73 4.75
N ASN A 60 4.95 -32.88 6.07
CA ASN A 60 5.75 -33.87 6.84
C ASN A 60 5.44 -35.31 6.42
#